data_AF-A0A8T9S2I2-F1
#
_entry.id   AF-A0A8T9S2I2-F1
#
_cell.length_a   1.000
_cell.length_b   1.000
_cell.length_c   1.000
_cell.angle_alpha   90.00
_cell.angle_beta   90.00
_cell.angle_gamma   90.00
#
_symmetry.space_group_name_H-M   'P 1'
#
loop_
_entity.id
_entity.type
_entity.pdbx_description
1 polymer ?
#
loop_
_entity_poly.entity_id
_entity_poly.type
_entity_poly.pdbx_seq_one_letter_code
_entity_poly.pdbx_strand_id
1 'polypeptide(L)'
;MENIQDYIESGILEQYALGELSPAEQAAVEGMAARHPEVSEELQQVQLAFGVYAEAHSLAPPAGMRERVLSNVMAQIAAPAAAAPNVSLRADLDAVAQTATNPIAPVAGDAVVRPFTPAADAPEPSRSIWAMAASVALLLSLGANFLLYSRWKDASSDLVALQNEQARFATTTNVLNRQMGDLRQENQVLRNDEFRAVALAGTKTAPTAHARVLFNPATHKVYVDVKSLPALPAGKQYQLWALDKGKPIDAGVLTLATATGEGLQAMKDIASAQTFAMTVEPAGGSVNPTLSTMTVVGNI
;
A
#
# COMPACT_ATOMS: atom_id res chain seq x y z
N MET A 1 22.32 -18.12 -14.23
CA MET A 1 21.04 -17.90 -14.88
C MET A 1 20.20 -17.17 -13.85
N GLU A 2 19.98 -15.87 -14.04
CA GLU A 2 19.03 -15.14 -13.20
C GLU A 2 17.65 -15.80 -13.35
N ASN A 3 16.99 -16.03 -12.23
CA ASN A 3 15.65 -16.58 -12.23
C ASN A 3 14.68 -15.45 -12.62
N ILE A 4 14.08 -15.56 -13.81
CA ILE A 4 13.14 -14.56 -14.34
C ILE A 4 11.97 -14.35 -13.36
N GLN A 5 11.59 -15.42 -12.65
CA GLN A 5 10.55 -15.34 -11.62
C GLN A 5 10.97 -14.43 -10.46
N ASP A 6 12.21 -14.55 -9.97
CA ASP A 6 12.72 -13.68 -8.90
C ASP A 6 12.83 -12.22 -9.36
N TYR A 7 13.09 -12.00 -10.65
CA TYR A 7 13.10 -10.65 -11.25
C TYR A 7 11.70 -10.04 -11.31
N ILE A 8 10.69 -10.81 -11.71
CA ILE A 8 9.29 -10.38 -11.70
C ILE A 8 8.82 -10.09 -10.27
N GLU A 9 9.14 -10.97 -9.32
CA GLU A 9 8.76 -10.84 -7.92
C GLU A 9 9.58 -9.78 -7.15
N SER A 10 10.61 -9.19 -7.77
CA SER A 10 11.47 -8.18 -7.14
C SER A 10 10.79 -6.83 -6.91
N GLY A 11 9.66 -6.57 -7.58
CA GLY A 11 8.95 -5.28 -7.51
C GLY A 11 9.50 -4.20 -8.46
N ILE A 12 10.46 -4.53 -9.33
CA ILE A 12 11.11 -3.56 -10.23
C ILE A 12 10.18 -3.11 -11.36
N LEU A 13 9.22 -3.94 -11.78
CA LEU A 13 8.28 -3.61 -12.86
C LEU A 13 7.22 -2.60 -12.39
N GLU A 14 6.81 -2.67 -11.14
CA GLU A 14 5.92 -1.72 -10.47
C GLU A 14 6.61 -0.36 -10.31
N GLN A 15 7.87 -0.36 -9.86
CA GLN A 15 8.67 0.87 -9.76
C GLN A 15 8.91 1.51 -11.15
N TYR A 16 9.12 0.69 -12.18
CA TYR A 16 9.20 1.17 -13.57
C TYR A 16 7.88 1.83 -14.00
N ALA A 17 6.74 1.17 -13.77
CA ALA A 17 5.43 1.69 -14.16
C ALA A 17 5.04 2.98 -13.40
N LEU A 18 5.51 3.15 -12.17
CA LEU A 18 5.34 4.37 -11.38
C LEU A 18 6.34 5.49 -11.75
N GLY A 19 7.36 5.19 -12.55
CA GLY A 19 8.38 6.16 -12.97
C GLY A 19 9.41 6.50 -11.88
N GLU A 20 9.60 5.63 -10.89
CA GLU A 20 10.52 5.84 -9.76
C GLU A 20 11.97 5.43 -10.06
N LEU A 21 12.19 4.68 -11.14
CA LEU A 21 13.51 4.16 -11.51
C LEU A 21 14.42 5.22 -12.15
N SER A 22 15.73 5.08 -11.94
CA SER A 22 16.72 5.89 -12.65
C SER A 22 16.77 5.55 -14.15
N PRO A 23 17.29 6.44 -15.01
CA PRO A 23 17.37 6.17 -16.46
C PRO A 23 18.16 4.89 -16.82
N ALA A 24 19.16 4.53 -16.01
CA ALA A 24 19.95 3.32 -16.21
C ALA A 24 19.14 2.05 -15.88
N GLU A 25 18.34 2.08 -14.82
CA GLU A 25 17.48 0.98 -14.40
C GLU A 25 16.29 0.81 -15.35
N GLN A 26 15.72 1.90 -15.85
CA GLN A 26 14.69 1.87 -16.89
C GLN A 26 15.19 1.16 -18.15
N ALA A 27 16.39 1.51 -18.63
CA ALA A 27 17.00 0.84 -19.78
C ALA A 27 17.29 -0.65 -19.51
N ALA A 28 17.59 -1.01 -18.26
CA ALA A 28 17.78 -2.41 -17.87
C ALA A 28 16.45 -3.19 -17.92
N VAL A 29 15.35 -2.63 -17.39
CA VAL A 29 14.01 -3.21 -17.45
C VAL A 29 13.55 -3.38 -18.90
N GLU A 30 13.72 -2.36 -19.74
CA GLU A 30 13.38 -2.42 -21.16
C GLU A 30 14.21 -3.48 -21.90
N GLY A 31 15.51 -3.56 -21.59
CA GLY A 31 16.39 -4.60 -22.10
C GLY A 31 15.98 -6.00 -21.66
N MET A 32 15.46 -6.17 -20.44
CA MET A 32 14.94 -7.43 -19.93
C MET A 32 13.61 -7.81 -20.60
N ALA A 33 12.67 -6.86 -20.72
CA ALA A 33 11.40 -7.05 -21.41
C ALA A 33 11.58 -7.40 -22.90
N ALA A 34 12.61 -6.84 -23.56
CA ALA A 34 12.93 -7.17 -24.95
C ALA A 34 13.50 -8.59 -25.14
N ARG A 35 14.13 -9.16 -24.10
CA ARG A 35 14.76 -10.50 -24.14
C ARG A 35 13.84 -11.60 -23.61
N HIS A 36 12.90 -11.26 -22.73
CA HIS A 36 12.03 -12.18 -22.02
C HIS A 36 10.56 -11.78 -22.19
N PRO A 37 9.78 -12.51 -23.01
CA PRO A 37 8.36 -12.24 -23.20
C PRO A 37 7.55 -12.23 -21.90
N GLU A 38 7.93 -13.05 -20.92
CA GLU A 38 7.27 -13.13 -19.61
C GLU A 38 7.37 -11.81 -18.85
N VAL A 39 8.52 -11.13 -18.92
CA VAL A 39 8.73 -9.83 -18.28
C VAL A 39 7.91 -8.74 -18.98
N SER A 40 7.79 -8.80 -20.31
CA SER A 40 6.96 -7.87 -21.06
C SER A 40 5.47 -8.05 -20.78
N GLU A 41 5.01 -9.29 -20.60
CA GLU A 41 3.63 -9.61 -20.30
C GLU A 41 3.25 -9.13 -18.89
N GLU A 42 4.10 -9.40 -17.90
CA GLU A 42 3.89 -8.91 -16.53
C GLU A 42 3.88 -7.37 -16.48
N LEU A 43 4.82 -6.73 -17.17
CA LEU A 43 4.87 -5.27 -17.23
C LEU A 43 3.59 -4.68 -17.84
N GLN A 44 2.99 -5.32 -18.84
CA GLN A 44 1.68 -4.91 -19.37
C GLN A 44 0.56 -5.08 -18.34
N GLN A 45 0.54 -6.18 -17.57
CA GLN A 45 -0.46 -6.40 -16.53
C GLN A 45 -0.38 -5.34 -15.44
N VAL A 46 0.83 -5.01 -14.98
CA VAL A 46 1.09 -3.95 -14.00
C VAL A 46 0.60 -2.60 -14.52
N GLN A 47 0.93 -2.24 -15.76
CA GLN A 47 0.47 -0.99 -16.38
C GLN A 47 -1.05 -0.93 -16.51
N LEU A 48 -1.70 -2.04 -16.88
CA LEU A 48 -3.14 -2.13 -17.02
C LEU A 48 -3.84 -1.99 -15.65
N ALA A 49 -3.30 -2.62 -14.61
CA ALA A 49 -3.81 -2.48 -13.24
C ALA A 49 -3.76 -1.03 -12.76
N PHE A 50 -2.65 -0.32 -13.00
CA PHE A 50 -2.56 1.12 -12.71
C PHE A 50 -3.51 1.96 -13.57
N GLY A 51 -3.74 1.57 -14.82
CA GLY A 51 -4.75 2.21 -15.69
C GLY A 51 -6.14 2.16 -15.08
N VAL A 52 -6.58 1.00 -14.61
CA VAL A 52 -7.89 0.82 -13.93
C VAL A 52 -7.98 1.70 -12.67
N TYR A 53 -6.91 1.74 -11.88
CA TYR A 53 -6.85 2.60 -10.70
C TYR A 53 -6.94 4.10 -11.06
N ALA A 54 -6.21 4.53 -12.09
CA ALA A 54 -6.20 5.91 -12.56
C ALA A 54 -7.57 6.35 -13.12
N GLU A 55 -8.27 5.46 -13.84
CA GLU A 55 -9.63 5.72 -14.32
C GLU A 55 -10.61 5.92 -13.17
N ALA A 56 -10.54 5.04 -12.16
CA ALA A 56 -11.40 5.10 -10.98
C ALA A 56 -11.22 6.41 -10.17
N HIS A 57 -10.02 7.03 -10.25
CA HIS A 57 -9.68 8.27 -9.55
C HIS A 57 -9.51 9.46 -10.49
N SER A 58 -10.06 9.40 -11.71
CA SER A 58 -9.90 10.45 -12.71
C SER A 58 -10.60 11.76 -12.29
N LEU A 59 -9.89 12.88 -12.43
CA LEU A 59 -10.42 14.22 -12.19
C LEU A 59 -10.66 14.94 -13.52
N ALA A 60 -11.76 15.69 -13.60
CA ALA A 60 -12.07 16.47 -14.79
C ALA A 60 -10.97 17.52 -15.04
N PRO A 61 -10.29 17.48 -16.21
CA PRO A 61 -9.24 18.44 -16.50
C PRO A 61 -9.83 19.85 -16.71
N PRO A 62 -9.07 20.92 -16.39
CA PRO A 62 -9.48 22.30 -16.64
C PRO A 62 -9.88 22.57 -18.10
N ALA A 63 -10.86 23.44 -18.30
CA ALA A 63 -11.32 23.86 -19.62
C ALA A 63 -10.16 24.42 -20.47
N GLY A 64 -10.10 24.03 -21.75
CA GLY A 64 -9.06 24.45 -22.68
C GLY A 64 -7.73 23.66 -22.60
N MET A 65 -7.60 22.69 -21.68
CA MET A 65 -6.39 21.85 -21.60
C MET A 65 -6.19 21.02 -22.87
N ARG A 66 -7.28 20.49 -23.44
CA ARG A 66 -7.25 19.70 -24.68
C ARG A 66 -6.65 20.51 -25.83
N GLU A 67 -7.14 21.72 -26.05
CA GLU A 67 -6.71 22.61 -27.12
C GLU A 67 -5.24 23.03 -26.95
N ARG A 68 -4.82 23.28 -25.70
CA ARG A 68 -3.42 23.61 -25.38
C ARG A 68 -2.47 22.46 -25.68
N VAL A 69 -2.83 21.25 -25.26
CA VAL A 69 -2.02 20.05 -25.51
C VAL A 69 -1.94 19.76 -27.00
N LEU A 70 -3.07 19.77 -27.71
CA LEU A 70 -3.11 19.52 -29.16
C LEU A 70 -2.29 20.56 -29.93
N SER A 71 -2.38 21.85 -29.54
CA SER A 71 -1.58 22.91 -30.17
C SER A 71 -0.07 22.71 -29.97
N ASN A 72 0.35 22.32 -28.77
CA ASN A 72 1.76 22.03 -28.47
C ASN A 72 2.28 20.82 -29.26
N VAL A 73 1.49 19.74 -29.35
CA VAL A 73 1.85 18.54 -30.11
C VAL A 73 1.96 18.86 -31.59
N MET A 74 1.00 19.60 -32.15
CA MET A 74 1.05 20.02 -33.56
C MET A 74 2.25 20.93 -33.85
N ALA A 75 2.60 21.84 -32.92
CA ALA A 75 3.79 22.67 -33.06
C ALA A 75 5.10 21.86 -33.02
N GLN A 76 5.19 20.81 -32.19
CA GLN A 76 6.34 19.91 -32.15
C GLN A 76 6.45 19.01 -33.38
N ILE A 77 5.33 18.56 -33.94
CA ILE A 77 5.31 17.77 -35.18
C ILE A 77 5.63 18.65 -36.40
N ALA A 78 5.19 19.90 -36.40
CA ALA A 78 5.44 20.85 -37.49
C ALA A 78 6.83 21.49 -37.42
N ALA A 79 7.48 21.48 -36.26
CA ALA A 79 8.87 21.89 -36.15
C ALA A 79 9.75 20.84 -36.88
N PRO A 80 10.60 21.24 -37.85
CA PRO A 80 11.60 20.33 -38.36
C PRO A 80 12.48 19.88 -37.19
N ALA A 81 12.97 18.64 -37.21
CA ALA A 81 13.96 18.12 -36.28
C ALA A 81 15.23 18.97 -36.36
N ALA A 82 15.23 20.12 -35.69
CA ALA A 82 16.38 20.96 -35.51
C ALA A 82 17.33 20.14 -34.66
N ALA A 83 18.48 19.85 -35.26
CA ALA A 83 19.58 19.10 -34.69
C ALA A 83 19.74 19.37 -33.20
N ALA A 84 19.96 18.29 -32.44
CA ALA A 84 20.53 18.37 -31.10
C ALA A 84 21.61 19.46 -31.07
N PRO A 85 21.64 20.34 -30.05
CA PRO A 85 22.68 21.35 -29.97
C PRO A 85 24.01 20.62 -29.83
N ASN A 86 24.78 20.56 -30.92
CA ASN A 86 26.20 20.27 -30.87
C ASN A 86 26.82 21.39 -30.04
N VAL A 87 26.97 21.15 -28.74
CA VAL A 87 27.79 21.97 -27.84
C VAL A 87 29.21 21.90 -28.40
N SER A 88 29.54 22.89 -29.23
CA SER A 88 30.86 23.02 -29.82
C SER A 88 31.78 23.54 -28.73
N LEU A 89 32.53 22.64 -28.08
CA LEU A 89 33.60 22.93 -27.09
C LEU A 89 34.75 23.81 -27.62
N ARG A 90 34.60 24.44 -28.80
CA ARG A 90 35.65 25.21 -29.48
C ARG A 90 35.54 26.72 -29.30
N ALA A 91 34.42 27.25 -28.80
CA ALA A 91 34.24 28.69 -28.62
C ALA A 91 34.99 29.25 -27.40
N ASP A 92 35.31 28.40 -26.40
CA ASP A 92 35.93 28.85 -25.14
C ASP A 92 37.48 28.88 -25.17
N LEU A 93 38.11 28.42 -26.25
CA LEU A 93 39.58 28.41 -26.38
C LEU A 93 40.12 29.69 -27.05
N ASP A 94 39.34 30.36 -27.91
CA ASP A 94 39.77 31.58 -28.60
C ASP A 94 39.63 32.85 -27.72
N ALA A 95 38.82 32.79 -26.66
CA ALA A 95 38.62 33.90 -25.71
C ALA A 95 39.75 34.01 -24.67
N VAL A 96 40.55 32.96 -24.47
CA VAL A 96 41.70 32.97 -23.54
C VAL A 96 42.99 33.43 -24.23
N ALA A 97 43.04 33.40 -25.57
CA ALA A 97 44.24 33.75 -26.34
C ALA A 97 44.38 35.25 -26.67
N GLN A 98 43.38 36.10 -26.38
CA GLN A 98 43.36 37.51 -26.80
C GLN A 98 43.68 38.54 -25.70
N THR A 99 44.05 38.11 -24.49
CA THR A 99 44.47 39.04 -23.41
C THR A 99 45.99 39.25 -23.34
N ALA A 100 46.76 38.67 -24.27
CA ALA A 100 48.23 38.69 -24.23
C ALA A 100 48.86 39.38 -25.45
N THR A 101 48.39 40.57 -25.81
CA THR A 101 49.14 41.47 -26.71
C THR A 101 48.79 42.93 -26.44
N ASN A 102 49.37 43.48 -25.37
CA ASN A 102 49.66 44.91 -25.32
C ASN A 102 51.20 45.07 -25.41
N PRO A 103 51.75 45.72 -26.44
CA PRO A 103 53.17 46.00 -26.53
C PRO A 103 53.56 47.07 -25.50
N ILE A 104 54.53 46.76 -24.64
CA ILE A 104 55.16 47.75 -23.76
C ILE A 104 56.26 48.46 -24.55
N ALA A 105 56.05 49.74 -24.83
CA ALA A 105 57.07 50.62 -25.40
C ALA A 105 58.17 50.92 -24.34
N PRO A 106 59.45 51.07 -24.75
CA PRO A 106 60.54 51.34 -23.82
C PRO A 106 60.53 52.81 -23.42
N VAL A 107 60.28 53.10 -22.14
CA VAL A 107 60.47 54.44 -21.58
C VAL A 107 61.78 54.45 -20.81
N ALA A 108 62.81 55.01 -21.45
CA ALA A 108 64.00 55.48 -20.76
C ALA A 108 63.59 56.63 -19.84
N GLY A 109 63.81 56.47 -18.54
CA GLY A 109 63.54 57.48 -17.52
C GLY A 109 64.45 57.25 -16.33
N ASP A 110 65.20 58.28 -15.97
CA ASP A 110 66.22 58.31 -14.92
C ASP A 110 65.78 57.66 -13.60
N ALA A 111 66.74 57.00 -12.95
CA ALA A 111 66.59 56.47 -11.61
C ALA A 111 66.39 57.61 -10.59
N VAL A 112 65.13 57.94 -10.31
CA VAL A 112 64.75 58.81 -9.20
C VAL A 112 64.87 58.02 -7.91
N VAL A 113 65.88 58.36 -7.10
CA VAL A 113 66.02 57.91 -5.72
C VAL A 113 64.85 58.47 -4.91
N ARG A 114 63.91 57.60 -4.52
CA ARG A 114 62.85 57.94 -3.56
C ARG A 114 63.37 57.67 -2.15
N PRO A 115 63.40 58.66 -1.23
CA PRO A 115 63.66 58.37 0.17
C PRO A 115 62.53 57.46 0.69
N PHE A 116 62.89 56.44 1.47
CA PHE A 116 61.92 55.63 2.20
C PHE A 116 61.26 56.51 3.27
N THR A 117 60.19 57.20 2.91
CA THR A 117 59.18 57.58 3.89
C THR A 117 58.47 56.30 4.32
N PRO A 118 58.29 56.05 5.63
CA PRO A 118 57.45 54.94 6.07
C PRO A 118 56.10 55.07 5.37
N ALA A 119 55.58 53.95 4.87
CA ALA A 119 54.30 53.90 4.19
C ALA A 119 53.28 54.69 5.02
N ALA A 120 52.62 55.68 4.40
CA ALA A 120 51.42 56.23 4.99
C ALA A 120 50.52 55.03 5.30
N ASP A 121 50.15 54.87 6.57
CA ASP A 121 49.25 53.80 7.00
C ASP A 121 48.10 53.73 6.00
N ALA A 122 48.00 52.60 5.29
CA ALA A 122 46.81 52.32 4.53
C ALA A 122 45.64 52.50 5.51
N PRO A 123 44.59 53.28 5.19
CA PRO A 123 43.54 53.55 6.14
C PRO A 123 43.00 52.20 6.63
N GLU A 124 43.20 51.93 7.92
CA GLU A 124 42.69 50.71 8.53
C GLU A 124 41.20 50.65 8.21
N PRO A 125 40.69 49.55 7.62
CA PRO A 125 39.30 49.46 7.26
C PRO A 125 38.47 49.73 8.51
N SER A 126 37.68 50.81 8.48
CA SER A 126 36.99 51.28 9.67
C SER A 126 36.15 50.13 10.25
N ARG A 127 36.22 49.93 11.57
CA ARG A 127 35.53 48.82 12.27
C ARG A 127 34.04 48.70 11.90
N SER A 128 33.44 49.78 11.42
CA SER A 128 32.06 49.85 10.92
C SER A 128 31.81 49.03 9.64
N ILE A 129 32.74 48.98 8.67
CA ILE A 129 32.57 48.19 7.44
C ILE A 129 32.62 46.69 7.76
N TRP A 130 33.55 46.28 8.62
CA TRP A 130 33.61 44.91 9.12
C TRP A 130 32.39 44.54 9.99
N ALA A 131 31.89 45.46 10.80
CA ALA A 131 30.66 45.26 11.57
C ALA A 131 29.42 45.11 10.67
N MET A 132 29.33 45.86 9.56
CA MET A 132 28.26 45.71 8.56
C MET A 132 28.36 44.39 7.80
N ALA A 133 29.55 43.97 7.39
CA ALA A 133 29.73 42.67 6.74
C ALA A 133 29.38 41.50 7.69
N ALA A 134 29.78 41.59 8.96
CA ALA A 134 29.49 40.58 9.97
C ALA A 134 27.98 40.47 10.28
N SER A 135 27.24 41.58 10.31
CA SER A 135 25.79 41.56 10.54
C SER A 135 25.02 40.95 9.37
N VAL A 136 25.43 41.24 8.13
CA VAL A 136 24.85 40.61 6.93
C VAL A 136 25.13 39.11 6.91
N ALA A 137 26.37 38.70 7.21
CA ALA A 137 26.72 37.28 7.31
C ALA A 137 25.94 36.57 8.43
N LEU A 138 25.73 37.23 9.57
CA LEU A 138 24.91 36.70 10.68
C LEU A 138 23.45 36.51 10.27
N LEU A 139 22.85 37.48 9.58
CA LEU A 139 21.46 37.37 9.11
C LEU A 139 21.28 36.25 8.08
N LEU A 140 22.22 36.11 7.14
CA LEU A 140 22.23 35.01 6.18
C LEU A 140 22.38 33.65 6.88
N SER A 141 23.26 33.57 7.88
CA SER A 141 23.45 32.37 8.70
C SER A 141 22.18 32.00 9.47
N LEU A 142 21.52 32.96 10.10
CA LEU A 142 20.25 32.74 10.81
C LEU A 142 19.13 32.28 9.87
N GLY A 143 19.03 32.88 8.68
CA GLY A 143 18.07 32.46 7.65
C GLY A 143 18.35 31.05 7.14
N ALA A 144 19.62 30.73 6.83
CA ALA A 144 20.03 29.38 6.42
C ALA A 144 19.78 28.36 7.53
N ASN A 145 20.08 28.70 8.78
CA ASN A 145 19.84 27.84 9.94
C ASN A 145 18.34 27.60 10.16
N PHE A 146 17.50 28.63 9.95
CA PHE A 146 16.05 28.48 10.02
C PHE A 146 15.52 27.53 8.94
N LEU A 147 15.98 27.67 7.69
CA LEU A 147 15.62 26.77 6.59
C LEU A 147 16.11 25.33 6.82
N LEU A 148 17.31 25.15 7.37
CA LEU A 148 17.83 23.83 7.73
C LEU A 148 17.03 23.21 8.87
N TYR A 149 16.68 24.00 9.89
CA TYR A 149 15.86 23.55 11.00
C TYR A 149 14.45 23.16 10.56
N SER A 150 13.82 23.94 9.67
CA SER A 150 12.50 23.60 9.13
C SER A 150 12.56 22.30 8.31
N ARG A 151 13.53 22.17 7.40
CA ARG A 151 13.74 20.93 6.63
C ARG A 151 14.03 19.72 7.50
N TRP A 152 14.80 19.89 8.58
CA TRP A 152 15.08 18.83 9.53
C TRP A 152 13.82 18.40 10.28
N LYS A 153 12.96 19.37 10.64
CA LYS A 153 11.69 19.08 11.31
C LYS A 153 10.72 18.35 10.38
N ASP A 154 10.62 18.76 9.12
CA ASP A 154 9.80 18.11 8.09
C ASP A 154 10.29 16.67 7.84
N ALA A 155 11.58 16.48 7.63
CA ALA A 155 12.18 15.15 7.45
C ALA A 155 11.96 14.24 8.67
N SER A 156 12.01 14.80 9.88
CA SER A 156 11.71 14.04 11.10
C SER A 156 10.24 13.67 11.20
N SER A 157 9.30 14.51 10.74
CA SER A 157 7.88 14.13 10.69
C SER A 157 7.60 13.09 9.60
N ASP A 158 8.26 13.19 8.45
CA ASP A 158 8.11 12.25 7.34
C ASP A 158 8.61 10.85 7.74
N LEU A 159 9.72 10.75 8.47
CA LEU A 159 10.20 9.49 9.01
C LEU A 159 9.17 8.84 9.95
N VAL A 160 8.52 9.62 10.80
CA VAL A 160 7.48 9.09 11.69
C VAL A 160 6.24 8.68 10.88
N ALA A 161 5.87 9.43 9.84
CA ALA A 161 4.77 9.08 8.95
C ALA A 161 5.04 7.76 8.21
N LEU A 162 6.23 7.59 7.63
CA LEU A 162 6.66 6.38 6.95
C LEU A 162 6.73 5.17 7.90
N GLN A 163 7.22 5.35 9.14
CA GLN A 163 7.20 4.29 10.15
C GLN A 163 5.77 3.85 10.49
N ASN A 164 4.85 4.82 10.64
CA ASN A 164 3.44 4.53 10.88
C ASN A 164 2.79 3.81 9.70
N GLU A 165 3.13 4.20 8.47
CA GLU A 165 2.65 3.54 7.26
C GLU A 165 3.16 2.11 7.15
N GLN A 166 4.44 1.86 7.42
CA GLN A 166 5.00 0.52 7.46
C GLN A 166 4.31 -0.36 8.52
N ALA A 167 4.04 0.19 9.71
CA ALA A 167 3.33 -0.53 10.75
C ALA A 167 1.88 -0.86 10.34
N ARG A 168 1.21 0.06 9.64
CA ARG A 168 -0.12 -0.18 9.06
C ARG A 168 -0.07 -1.26 8.00
N PHE A 169 0.89 -1.22 7.10
CA PHE A 169 1.06 -2.23 6.05
C PHE A 169 1.28 -3.63 6.64
N ALA A 170 2.17 -3.76 7.62
CA ALA A 170 2.41 -5.02 8.32
C ALA A 170 1.13 -5.53 9.02
N THR A 171 0.36 -4.63 9.64
CA THR A 171 -0.91 -4.99 10.29
C THR A 171 -1.95 -5.46 9.27
N THR A 172 -2.13 -4.72 8.18
CA THR A 172 -3.04 -5.07 7.08
C THR A 172 -2.70 -6.43 6.50
N THR A 173 -1.42 -6.66 6.18
CA THR A 173 -0.93 -7.94 5.64
C THR A 173 -1.21 -9.10 6.60
N ASN A 174 -0.99 -8.90 7.90
CA ASN A 174 -1.31 -9.91 8.91
C ASN A 174 -2.80 -10.22 9.00
N VAL A 175 -3.68 -9.21 8.90
CA VAL A 175 -5.14 -9.40 8.90
C VAL A 175 -5.57 -10.16 7.63
N LEU A 176 -5.08 -9.77 6.45
CA LEU A 176 -5.38 -10.46 5.20
C LEU A 176 -4.92 -11.92 5.22
N ASN A 177 -3.69 -12.18 5.68
CA ASN A 177 -3.17 -13.54 5.78
C ASN A 177 -3.99 -14.40 6.74
N ARG A 178 -4.47 -13.85 7.85
CA ARG A 178 -5.39 -14.55 8.76
C ARG A 178 -6.72 -14.87 8.09
N GLN A 179 -7.34 -13.89 7.43
CA GLN A 179 -8.60 -14.11 6.70
C GLN A 179 -8.45 -15.17 5.60
N MET A 180 -7.34 -15.15 4.85
CA MET A 180 -7.05 -16.19 3.87
C MET A 180 -6.86 -17.57 4.50
N GLY A 181 -6.24 -17.63 5.69
CA GLY A 181 -6.12 -18.85 6.49
C GLY A 181 -7.48 -19.39 6.92
N ASP A 182 -8.35 -18.51 7.45
CA ASP A 182 -9.68 -18.86 7.92
C ASP A 182 -10.56 -19.40 6.77
N LEU A 183 -10.56 -18.74 5.61
CA LEU A 183 -11.28 -19.19 4.41
C LEU A 183 -10.76 -20.54 3.90
N ARG A 184 -9.44 -20.75 3.89
CA ARG A 184 -8.85 -22.04 3.50
C ARG A 184 -9.28 -23.15 4.46
N GLN A 185 -9.30 -22.88 5.76
CA GLN A 185 -9.75 -23.83 6.77
C GLN A 185 -11.24 -24.16 6.60
N GLU A 186 -12.09 -23.15 6.39
CA GLU A 186 -13.51 -23.34 6.10
C GLU A 186 -13.71 -24.21 4.85
N ASN A 187 -12.99 -23.91 3.77
CA ASN A 187 -13.06 -24.70 2.55
C ASN A 187 -12.58 -26.15 2.75
N GLN A 188 -11.57 -26.38 3.59
CA GLN A 188 -11.12 -27.74 3.95
C GLN A 188 -12.22 -28.51 4.71
N VAL A 189 -12.93 -27.88 5.64
CA VAL A 189 -14.06 -28.52 6.34
C VAL A 189 -15.16 -28.90 5.34
N LEU A 190 -15.48 -28.01 4.40
CA LEU A 190 -16.51 -28.27 3.38
C LEU A 190 -16.13 -29.34 2.35
N ARG A 191 -14.82 -29.53 2.09
CA ARG A 191 -14.30 -30.50 1.13
C ARG A 191 -13.86 -31.83 1.75
N ASN A 192 -13.79 -31.92 3.07
CA ASN A 192 -13.35 -33.11 3.75
C ASN A 192 -14.51 -34.10 3.91
N ASP A 193 -14.39 -35.26 3.27
CA ASP A 193 -15.40 -36.33 3.25
C ASP A 193 -15.65 -36.97 4.63
N GLU A 194 -14.78 -36.74 5.62
CA GLU A 194 -15.01 -37.16 7.01
C GLU A 194 -16.11 -36.34 7.71
N PHE A 195 -16.38 -35.12 7.23
CA PHE A 195 -17.49 -34.33 7.73
C PHE A 195 -18.80 -34.81 7.09
N ARG A 196 -19.71 -35.29 7.92
CA ARG A 196 -21.07 -35.63 7.53
C ARG A 196 -21.92 -34.38 7.54
N ALA A 197 -22.48 -34.02 6.39
CA ALA A 197 -23.42 -32.92 6.27
C ALA A 197 -24.84 -33.38 6.67
N VAL A 198 -25.37 -32.77 7.72
CA VAL A 198 -26.71 -33.01 8.26
C VAL A 198 -27.58 -31.82 7.90
N ALA A 199 -28.58 -32.03 7.05
CA ALA A 199 -29.55 -30.99 6.70
C ALA A 199 -30.56 -30.82 7.86
N LEU A 200 -30.66 -29.61 8.41
CA LEU A 200 -31.64 -29.25 9.41
C LEU A 200 -32.82 -28.55 8.73
N ALA A 201 -33.98 -29.21 8.77
CA ALA A 201 -35.20 -28.69 8.19
C ALA A 201 -36.04 -27.95 9.25
N GLY A 202 -36.72 -26.90 8.80
CA GLY A 202 -37.68 -26.13 9.58
C GLY A 202 -38.79 -26.98 10.17
N THR A 203 -39.16 -26.70 11.41
CA THR A 203 -40.30 -27.32 12.09
C THR A 203 -41.59 -26.59 11.74
N LYS A 204 -42.73 -27.04 12.28
CA LYS A 204 -44.03 -26.37 12.12
C LYS A 204 -44.03 -24.91 12.58
N THR A 205 -43.17 -24.54 13.54
CA THR A 205 -43.08 -23.17 14.06
C THR A 205 -42.23 -22.27 13.16
N ALA A 206 -41.38 -22.83 12.30
CA ALA A 206 -40.51 -22.11 11.39
C ALA A 206 -40.29 -22.90 10.08
N PRO A 207 -41.32 -23.05 9.23
CA PRO A 207 -41.27 -23.94 8.06
C PRO A 207 -40.27 -23.52 6.98
N THR A 208 -39.86 -22.26 6.96
CA THR A 208 -38.87 -21.69 6.03
C THR A 208 -37.44 -21.71 6.58
N ALA A 209 -37.24 -22.24 7.79
CA ALA A 209 -35.94 -22.31 8.41
C ALA A 209 -35.10 -23.44 7.81
N HIS A 210 -33.86 -23.14 7.45
CA HIS A 210 -32.90 -24.09 6.90
C HIS A 210 -31.51 -23.81 7.45
N ALA A 211 -30.89 -24.86 7.99
CA ALA A 211 -29.50 -24.84 8.39
C ALA A 211 -28.85 -26.18 8.04
N ARG A 212 -27.52 -26.22 8.10
CA ARG A 212 -26.73 -27.41 7.86
C ARG A 212 -25.70 -27.52 8.97
N VAL A 213 -25.53 -28.74 9.48
CA VAL A 213 -24.46 -29.06 10.42
C VAL A 213 -23.46 -29.96 9.72
N LEU A 214 -22.18 -29.64 9.85
CA LEU A 214 -21.08 -30.50 9.41
C LEU A 214 -20.49 -31.15 10.66
N PHE A 215 -20.63 -32.46 10.77
CA PHE A 215 -20.17 -33.22 11.92
C PHE A 215 -19.11 -34.24 11.51
N ASN A 216 -17.92 -34.15 12.12
CA ASN A 216 -16.88 -35.16 11.96
C ASN A 216 -16.88 -36.09 13.20
N PRO A 217 -17.29 -37.37 13.06
CA PRO A 217 -17.35 -38.30 14.18
C PRO A 217 -15.98 -38.78 14.68
N ALA A 218 -14.91 -38.62 13.89
CA ALA A 218 -13.55 -39.00 14.29
C ALA A 218 -12.86 -37.92 15.13
N THR A 219 -13.06 -36.65 14.78
CA THR A 219 -12.45 -35.50 15.48
C THR A 219 -13.40 -34.82 16.47
N HIS A 220 -14.67 -35.25 16.50
CA HIS A 220 -15.76 -34.66 17.28
C HIS A 220 -16.09 -33.20 16.91
N LYS A 221 -15.55 -32.70 15.80
CA LYS A 221 -15.77 -31.31 15.37
C LYS A 221 -17.16 -31.14 14.76
N VAL A 222 -17.82 -30.08 15.20
CA VAL A 222 -19.13 -29.67 14.71
C VAL A 222 -19.02 -28.25 14.17
N TYR A 223 -19.55 -28.04 12.98
CA TYR A 223 -19.72 -26.71 12.40
C TYR A 223 -21.17 -26.51 11.98
N VAL A 224 -21.64 -25.26 12.03
CA VAL A 224 -22.98 -24.89 11.59
C VAL A 224 -22.91 -23.82 10.51
N ASP A 225 -23.68 -24.05 9.45
CA ASP A 225 -23.89 -23.16 8.32
C ASP A 225 -25.39 -22.89 8.20
N VAL A 226 -25.77 -21.62 8.23
CA VAL A 226 -27.17 -21.20 8.26
C VAL A 226 -27.55 -20.65 6.90
N LYS A 227 -28.59 -21.23 6.29
CA LYS A 227 -29.14 -20.72 5.03
C LYS A 227 -30.26 -19.72 5.26
N SER A 228 -31.16 -20.02 6.20
CA SER A 228 -32.28 -19.14 6.55
C SER A 228 -32.78 -19.45 7.95
N LEU A 229 -32.83 -18.44 8.82
CA LEU A 229 -33.50 -18.52 10.11
C LEU A 229 -34.40 -17.30 10.33
N PRO A 230 -35.51 -17.45 11.08
CA PRO A 230 -36.31 -16.31 11.52
C PRO A 230 -35.48 -15.28 12.32
N ALA A 231 -35.86 -14.02 12.21
CA ALA A 231 -35.27 -12.98 13.05
C ALA A 231 -35.62 -13.21 14.53
N LEU A 232 -34.63 -13.04 15.40
CA LEU A 232 -34.78 -13.24 16.84
C LEU A 232 -35.26 -11.97 17.55
N PRO A 233 -36.13 -12.07 18.56
CA PRO A 233 -36.41 -10.97 19.47
C PRO A 233 -35.17 -10.54 20.28
N ALA A 234 -35.20 -9.31 20.81
CA ALA A 234 -34.13 -8.82 21.69
C ALA A 234 -33.91 -9.75 22.90
N GLY A 235 -32.63 -10.02 23.21
CA GLY A 235 -32.24 -10.88 24.33
C GLY A 235 -32.39 -12.39 24.08
N LYS A 236 -32.60 -12.82 22.83
CA LYS A 236 -32.65 -14.23 22.41
C LYS A 236 -31.49 -14.60 21.50
N GLN A 237 -31.09 -15.86 21.53
CA GLN A 237 -30.05 -16.45 20.68
C GLN A 237 -30.47 -17.85 20.24
N TYR A 238 -29.94 -18.30 19.10
CA TYR A 238 -30.06 -19.69 18.69
C TYR A 238 -29.02 -20.55 19.42
N GLN A 239 -29.43 -21.73 19.86
CA GLN A 239 -28.53 -22.72 20.45
C GLN A 239 -28.68 -24.05 19.73
N LEU A 240 -27.54 -24.66 19.37
CA LEU A 240 -27.47 -25.96 18.73
C LEU A 240 -27.38 -27.06 19.81
N TRP A 241 -28.10 -28.14 19.57
CA TRP A 241 -28.14 -29.31 20.43
C TRP A 241 -27.81 -30.55 19.62
N ALA A 242 -26.95 -31.39 20.16
CA ALA A 242 -26.74 -32.75 19.72
C ALA A 242 -27.57 -33.68 20.59
N LEU A 243 -28.41 -34.52 19.99
CA LEU A 243 -29.20 -35.51 20.70
C LEU A 243 -28.51 -36.88 20.56
N ASP A 244 -28.03 -37.42 21.68
CA ASP A 244 -27.51 -38.78 21.73
C ASP A 244 -28.42 -39.65 22.62
N LYS A 245 -29.01 -40.69 22.03
CA LYS A 245 -30.02 -41.56 22.69
C LYS A 245 -31.15 -40.75 23.36
N GLY A 246 -31.55 -39.66 22.71
CA GLY A 246 -32.59 -38.74 23.20
C GLY A 246 -32.14 -37.76 24.30
N LYS A 247 -30.87 -37.82 24.73
CA LYS A 247 -30.32 -36.85 25.69
C LYS A 247 -29.72 -35.66 24.95
N PRO A 248 -30.14 -34.42 25.26
CA PRO A 248 -29.57 -33.23 24.64
C PRO A 248 -28.18 -32.94 25.24
N ILE A 249 -27.23 -32.69 24.36
CA ILE A 249 -25.88 -32.24 24.63
C ILE A 249 -25.75 -30.85 24.02
N ASP A 250 -25.31 -29.89 24.82
CA ASP A 250 -25.10 -28.51 24.39
C ASP A 250 -23.95 -28.44 23.37
N ALA A 251 -24.27 -28.10 22.12
CA ALA A 251 -23.30 -27.89 21.06
C ALA A 251 -22.88 -26.41 20.93
N GLY A 252 -23.49 -25.50 21.70
CA GLY A 252 -23.13 -24.09 21.77
C GLY A 252 -24.15 -23.15 21.12
N VAL A 253 -23.94 -21.86 21.35
CA VAL A 253 -24.79 -20.77 20.86
C VAL A 253 -24.25 -20.19 19.55
N LEU A 254 -25.16 -19.80 18.66
CA LEU A 254 -24.82 -19.15 17.40
C LEU A 254 -24.57 -17.65 17.63
N THR A 255 -23.58 -17.12 16.93
CA THR A 255 -23.39 -15.67 16.82
C THR A 255 -24.47 -15.05 15.95
N LEU A 256 -24.67 -13.73 16.07
CA LEU A 256 -25.63 -13.02 15.24
C LEU A 256 -25.27 -13.13 13.75
N ALA A 257 -23.99 -12.96 13.42
CA ALA A 257 -23.46 -13.07 12.06
C ALA A 257 -23.84 -14.42 11.41
N THR A 258 -23.54 -15.53 12.10
CA THR A 258 -23.89 -16.86 11.61
C THR A 258 -25.39 -17.08 11.56
N ALA A 259 -26.17 -16.61 12.54
CA ALA A 259 -27.63 -16.73 12.51
C ALA A 259 -28.27 -15.99 11.32
N THR A 260 -27.63 -14.93 10.81
CA THR A 260 -28.05 -14.20 9.60
C THR A 260 -27.49 -14.77 8.29
N GLY A 261 -26.77 -15.90 8.35
CA GLY A 261 -26.22 -16.59 7.19
C GLY A 261 -24.80 -16.16 6.80
N GLU A 262 -24.06 -15.50 7.70
CA GLU A 262 -22.66 -15.17 7.46
C GLU A 262 -21.74 -16.29 7.96
N GLY A 263 -21.19 -17.03 7.00
CA GLY A 263 -20.08 -17.96 7.19
C GLY A 263 -20.39 -19.21 8.01
N LEU A 264 -19.38 -20.07 8.09
CA LEU A 264 -19.39 -21.29 8.89
C LEU A 264 -18.91 -21.01 10.33
N GLN A 265 -19.69 -21.39 11.34
CA GLN A 265 -19.29 -21.27 12.74
C GLN A 265 -18.85 -22.60 13.33
N ALA A 266 -17.68 -22.61 13.97
CA ALA A 266 -17.24 -23.73 14.80
C ALA A 266 -18.07 -23.81 16.09
N MET A 267 -18.55 -25.01 16.40
CA MET A 267 -19.37 -25.32 17.57
C MET A 267 -18.56 -26.11 18.60
N LYS A 268 -19.17 -26.45 19.74
CA LYS A 268 -18.53 -27.30 20.75
C LYS A 268 -18.30 -28.71 20.21
N ASP A 269 -17.27 -29.36 20.72
CA ASP A 269 -16.94 -30.73 20.34
C ASP A 269 -18.02 -31.70 20.84
N ILE A 270 -18.52 -32.56 19.96
CA ILE A 270 -19.59 -33.53 20.24
C ILE A 270 -19.06 -34.94 19.94
N ALA A 271 -18.98 -35.79 20.96
CA ALA A 271 -18.47 -37.16 20.82
C ALA A 271 -19.40 -38.03 19.95
N SER A 272 -20.71 -37.90 20.14
CA SER A 272 -21.72 -38.66 19.42
C SER A 272 -23.02 -37.87 19.33
N ALA A 273 -23.72 -38.06 18.22
CA ALA A 273 -25.05 -37.53 17.99
C ALA A 273 -25.81 -38.49 17.07
N GLN A 274 -27.14 -38.46 17.15
CA GLN A 274 -28.05 -39.12 16.20
C GLN A 274 -28.92 -38.09 15.49
N THR A 275 -29.23 -37.00 16.19
CA THR A 275 -30.04 -35.90 15.70
C THR A 275 -29.39 -34.60 16.14
N PHE A 276 -29.44 -33.59 15.28
CA PHE A 276 -29.15 -32.21 15.65
C PHE A 276 -30.43 -31.40 15.64
N ALA A 277 -30.58 -30.50 16.60
CA ALA A 277 -31.73 -29.61 16.71
C ALA A 277 -31.27 -28.21 17.13
N MET A 278 -32.01 -27.19 16.72
CA MET A 278 -31.74 -25.82 17.13
C MET A 278 -32.99 -25.19 17.74
N THR A 279 -32.82 -24.54 18.89
CA THR A 279 -33.89 -23.87 19.64
C THR A 279 -33.59 -22.39 19.81
N VAL A 280 -34.62 -21.60 20.10
CA VAL A 280 -34.46 -20.20 20.52
C VAL A 280 -34.36 -20.16 22.04
N GLU A 281 -33.23 -19.68 22.55
CA GLU A 281 -32.88 -19.62 23.97
C GLU A 281 -32.63 -18.17 24.43
N PRO A 282 -32.60 -17.89 25.74
CA PRO A 282 -32.09 -16.62 26.25
C PRO A 282 -30.65 -16.36 25.81
N ALA A 283 -30.24 -15.09 25.79
CA ALA A 283 -28.85 -14.73 25.53
C ALA A 283 -27.90 -15.47 26.50
N GLY A 284 -26.86 -16.10 25.96
CA GLY A 284 -25.96 -16.99 26.71
C GLY A 284 -26.36 -18.46 26.70
N GLY A 285 -27.54 -18.80 26.17
CA GLY A 285 -28.04 -20.17 26.05
C GLY A 285 -28.76 -20.67 27.30
N SER A 286 -29.14 -21.94 27.26
CA SER A 286 -29.84 -22.69 28.31
C SER A 286 -29.08 -23.96 28.67
N VAL A 287 -29.36 -24.53 29.84
CA VAL A 287 -28.83 -25.84 30.26
C VAL A 287 -29.56 -26.99 29.55
N ASN A 288 -30.85 -26.82 29.28
CA ASN A 288 -31.69 -27.78 28.58
C ASN A 288 -32.43 -27.09 27.43
N PRO A 289 -32.73 -27.80 26.33
CA PRO A 289 -33.42 -27.22 25.19
C PRO A 289 -34.88 -26.86 25.53
N THR A 290 -35.30 -25.67 25.09
CA THR A 290 -36.68 -25.23 25.12
C THR A 290 -37.43 -25.86 23.93
N LEU A 291 -38.03 -27.03 24.13
CA LEU A 291 -38.67 -27.81 23.05
C LEU A 291 -39.78 -27.07 22.30
N SER A 292 -40.47 -26.12 22.96
CA SER A 292 -41.50 -25.29 22.33
C SER A 292 -40.96 -24.29 21.30
N THR A 293 -39.66 -23.99 21.35
CA THR A 293 -38.98 -23.06 20.43
C THR A 293 -38.06 -23.77 19.44
N MET A 294 -38.20 -25.08 19.28
CA MET A 294 -37.44 -25.86 18.31
C MET A 294 -37.74 -25.37 16.89
N THR A 295 -36.72 -24.83 16.23
CA THR A 295 -36.82 -24.12 14.96
C THR A 295 -36.42 -25.02 13.79
N VAL A 296 -35.33 -25.76 13.93
CA VAL A 296 -34.89 -26.75 12.93
C VAL A 296 -34.43 -28.05 13.60
N VAL A 297 -34.55 -29.15 12.87
CA VAL A 297 -34.11 -30.48 13.30
C VAL A 297 -33.64 -31.31 12.10
N GLY A 298 -32.66 -32.18 12.30
CA GLY A 298 -32.17 -33.09 11.27
C GLY A 298 -31.48 -34.31 11.87
N ASN A 299 -31.68 -35.46 11.26
CA ASN A 299 -31.05 -36.73 11.64
C ASN A 299 -29.79 -36.96 10.82
N ILE A 300 -28.79 -37.60 11.42
CA ILE A 300 -27.56 -38.03 10.77
C ILE A 300 -27.81 -39.24 9.88
#